data_AF-A0A7N9AJY1-F1
#
_entry.id   AF-A0A7N9AJY1-F1
#
_cell.length_a   1.000
_cell.length_b   1.000
_cell.length_c   1.000
_cell.angle_alpha   90.00
_cell.angle_beta   90.00
_cell.angle_gamma   90.00
#
_symmetry.space_group_name_H-M   'P 1'
#
loop_
_entity.id
_entity.type
_entity.pdbx_description
1 polymer ?
#
loop_
_entity_poly.entity_id
_entity_poly.type
_entity_poly.pdbx_seq_one_letter_code
_entity_poly.pdbx_strand_id
1 'polypeptide(L)'
;RMAGIFRCLKDLKRGLKIDVLRETGRQYPVFCCLLLSMLSLTVLLNRYIHILMVFWSFLAGVVTFYCSLGPESLLPNILFSTKPRNRQEQELFPLGHSCAVCGKVKCKRHRPTLLLENFQPWLDLKVHSKVDASIEKVFELVLENFVYPWYRDITDDEACVDELRMTFRFFASVLVRRAQKVDVPAVFADKVMKAALKHIEIIANAKEKVKNMEDLQQAALGEYGADLHVALYSRKDELRYLRKLTEMLFPYVMPPKATDCRSLALLLREVMAGSVILPTMDFMADPVSTSGLCLMFNLCLQPEPATEPPSALVPFLQRYEDVSNKKPSVLKLELKEIRKQQDLLFRFMNFLKQEGAVHLLQFCLTVEEFNNKILSPELTDPELRHLHGEVRQIHETYCLDESVDKISFDPIIVEEIRISAGPYSGVVKLQTMPCLFEAYEHVLSLLERVFTPMFCHSDEYFRYLLRGAESPTRNSRINRNSFSLEETR
;
A
#
# COMPACT_ATOMS: atom_id res chain seq x y z
N ARG A 1 -7.33 -67.39 -23.62
CA ARG A 1 -6.17 -66.93 -24.43
C ARG A 1 -6.26 -65.46 -24.88
N MET A 2 -7.43 -64.88 -25.20
CA MET A 2 -7.52 -63.45 -25.62
C MET A 2 -7.22 -62.40 -24.53
N ALA A 3 -7.53 -62.66 -23.26
CA ALA A 3 -7.31 -61.68 -22.18
C ALA A 3 -5.82 -61.43 -21.85
N GLY A 4 -4.94 -62.41 -22.09
CA GLY A 4 -3.50 -62.27 -21.88
C GLY A 4 -2.81 -61.44 -22.97
N ILE A 5 -3.29 -61.56 -24.21
CA ILE A 5 -2.79 -60.77 -25.35
C ILE A 5 -3.12 -59.29 -25.15
N PHE A 6 -4.34 -58.98 -24.70
CA PHE A 6 -4.77 -57.59 -24.46
C PHE A 6 -3.99 -56.90 -23.33
N ARG A 7 -3.57 -57.67 -22.31
CA ARG A 7 -2.77 -57.16 -21.19
C ARG A 7 -1.32 -56.91 -21.63
N CYS A 8 -0.74 -57.83 -22.38
CA CYS A 8 0.59 -57.67 -22.98
C CYS A 8 0.63 -56.49 -23.97
N LEU A 9 -0.41 -56.29 -24.78
CA LEU A 9 -0.54 -55.13 -25.68
C LEU A 9 -0.68 -53.80 -24.92
N LYS A 10 -1.38 -53.80 -23.77
CA LYS A 10 -1.49 -52.62 -22.91
C LYS A 10 -0.15 -52.27 -22.26
N ASP A 11 0.60 -53.28 -21.80
CA ASP A 11 1.92 -53.08 -21.20
C ASP A 11 2.96 -52.67 -22.26
N LEU A 12 2.88 -53.21 -23.48
CA LEU A 12 3.69 -52.75 -24.62
C LEU A 12 3.36 -51.30 -25.00
N LYS A 13 2.07 -50.93 -25.03
CA LYS A 13 1.61 -49.56 -25.32
C LYS A 13 2.05 -48.56 -24.25
N ARG A 14 2.08 -48.99 -22.98
CA ARG A 14 2.51 -48.19 -21.83
C ARG A 14 4.04 -48.07 -21.77
N GLY A 15 4.77 -49.11 -22.14
CA GLY A 15 6.24 -49.13 -22.25
C GLY A 15 6.77 -48.27 -23.40
N LEU A 16 6.06 -48.21 -24.53
CA LEU A 16 6.47 -47.45 -25.71
C LEU A 16 6.04 -45.96 -25.68
N LYS A 17 5.46 -45.48 -24.57
CA LYS A 17 4.96 -44.08 -24.39
C LYS A 17 4.18 -43.54 -25.59
N ILE A 18 3.37 -44.38 -26.25
CA ILE A 18 2.63 -44.00 -27.47
C ILE A 18 1.64 -42.86 -27.23
N ASP A 19 1.04 -42.79 -26.04
CA ASP A 19 0.11 -41.71 -25.72
C ASP A 19 0.86 -40.36 -25.56
N VAL A 20 2.10 -40.35 -25.06
CA VAL A 20 2.96 -39.14 -25.01
C VAL A 20 3.33 -38.68 -26.42
N LEU A 21 3.73 -39.62 -27.29
CA LEU A 21 4.07 -39.29 -28.68
C LEU A 21 2.87 -38.69 -29.45
N ARG A 22 1.66 -39.18 -29.13
CA ARG A 22 0.40 -38.69 -29.69
C ARG A 22 0.03 -37.30 -29.17
N GLU A 23 0.26 -37.04 -27.88
CA GLU A 23 0.07 -35.72 -27.27
C GLU A 23 1.07 -34.68 -27.85
N THR A 24 2.35 -35.07 -27.99
CA THR A 24 3.40 -34.21 -28.57
C THR A 24 3.13 -33.89 -30.04
N GLY A 25 2.67 -34.88 -30.82
CA GLY A 25 2.27 -34.68 -32.21
C GLY A 25 1.05 -33.75 -32.38
N ARG A 26 0.18 -33.66 -31.35
CA ARG A 26 -0.94 -32.73 -31.34
C ARG A 26 -0.54 -31.30 -30.95
N GLN A 27 0.43 -31.14 -30.04
CA GLN A 27 0.93 -29.82 -29.63
C GLN A 27 1.86 -29.16 -30.66
N TYR A 28 2.60 -29.94 -31.47
CA TYR A 28 3.56 -29.39 -32.43
C TYR A 28 3.48 -30.08 -33.81
N PRO A 29 2.35 -29.91 -34.55
CA PRO A 29 2.09 -30.66 -35.78
C PRO A 29 3.10 -30.34 -36.90
N VAL A 30 3.58 -29.10 -36.98
CA VAL A 30 4.56 -28.66 -37.98
C VAL A 30 5.93 -29.33 -37.77
N PHE A 31 6.36 -29.45 -36.51
CA PHE A 31 7.64 -30.07 -36.16
C PHE A 31 7.64 -31.58 -36.45
N CYS A 32 6.52 -32.27 -36.17
CA CYS A 32 6.36 -33.68 -36.50
C CYS A 32 6.33 -33.93 -38.02
N CYS A 33 5.63 -33.08 -38.80
CA CYS A 33 5.63 -33.19 -40.26
C CYS A 33 7.02 -32.97 -40.86
N LEU A 34 7.77 -31.99 -40.36
CA LEU A 34 9.14 -31.74 -40.81
C LEU A 34 10.07 -32.91 -40.47
N LEU A 35 10.00 -33.47 -39.26
CA LEU A 35 10.81 -34.64 -38.88
C LEU A 35 10.49 -35.88 -39.72
N LEU A 36 9.20 -36.15 -40.00
CA LEU A 36 8.78 -37.25 -40.86
C LEU A 36 9.22 -37.05 -42.31
N SER A 37 9.11 -35.82 -42.83
CA SER A 37 9.61 -35.48 -44.17
C SER A 37 11.13 -35.67 -44.27
N MET A 38 11.88 -35.26 -43.25
CA MET A 38 13.33 -35.40 -43.21
C MET A 38 13.78 -36.86 -43.05
N LEU A 39 13.04 -37.67 -42.27
CA LEU A 39 13.25 -39.13 -42.16
C LEU A 39 12.90 -39.86 -43.47
N SER A 40 11.91 -39.39 -44.22
CA SER A 40 11.62 -39.93 -45.55
C SER A 40 12.75 -39.59 -46.53
N LEU A 41 13.25 -38.35 -46.48
CA LEU A 41 14.34 -37.87 -47.31
C LEU A 41 15.67 -38.62 -47.02
N THR A 42 15.94 -39.00 -45.76
CA THR A 42 17.13 -39.80 -45.40
C THR A 42 17.08 -41.20 -46.01
N VAL A 43 15.90 -41.83 -46.00
CA VAL A 43 15.69 -43.17 -46.55
C VAL A 43 15.76 -43.15 -48.08
N LEU A 44 15.22 -42.12 -48.73
CA LEU A 44 15.25 -41.96 -50.18
C LEU A 44 16.67 -41.63 -50.71
N LEU A 45 17.47 -40.86 -49.96
CA LEU A 45 18.84 -40.47 -50.34
C LEU A 45 19.92 -41.28 -49.61
N ASN A 46 19.70 -42.59 -49.43
CA ASN A 46 20.61 -43.52 -48.74
C ASN A 46 22.03 -43.60 -49.34
N ARG A 47 22.27 -43.01 -50.52
CA ARG A 47 23.61 -42.90 -51.13
C ARG A 47 24.43 -41.70 -50.63
N TYR A 48 23.80 -40.72 -49.97
CA TYR A 48 24.40 -39.47 -49.50
C TYR A 48 24.32 -39.28 -47.97
N ILE A 49 24.30 -40.39 -47.22
CA ILE A 49 24.15 -40.41 -45.74
C ILE A 49 25.14 -39.47 -45.04
N HIS A 50 26.39 -39.41 -45.50
CA HIS A 50 27.42 -38.59 -44.87
C HIS A 50 27.10 -37.09 -44.88
N ILE A 51 26.55 -36.56 -45.97
CA ILE A 51 26.17 -35.14 -46.09
C ILE A 51 24.95 -34.86 -45.19
N LEU A 52 24.04 -35.82 -45.13
CA LEU A 52 22.79 -35.69 -44.40
C LEU A 52 23.01 -35.80 -42.88
N MET A 53 23.99 -36.60 -42.43
CA MET A 53 24.44 -36.67 -41.03
C MET A 53 25.01 -35.35 -40.51
N VAL A 54 25.74 -34.59 -41.34
CA VAL A 54 26.23 -33.25 -40.97
C VAL A 54 25.05 -32.31 -40.72
N PHE A 55 24.04 -32.35 -41.59
CA PHE A 55 22.83 -31.57 -41.42
C PHE A 55 22.05 -31.95 -40.15
N TRP A 56 21.94 -33.24 -39.85
CA TRP A 56 21.33 -33.72 -38.59
C TRP A 56 22.09 -33.24 -37.35
N SER A 57 23.43 -33.22 -37.39
CA SER A 57 24.23 -32.76 -36.26
C SER A 57 24.08 -31.25 -36.02
N PHE A 58 23.97 -30.46 -37.09
CA PHE A 58 23.72 -29.02 -37.00
C PHE A 58 22.31 -28.73 -36.48
N LEU A 59 21.30 -29.40 -37.01
CA LEU A 59 19.91 -29.22 -36.59
C LEU A 59 19.70 -29.67 -35.13
N ALA A 60 20.32 -30.77 -34.72
CA ALA A 60 20.32 -31.19 -33.32
C ALA A 60 20.99 -30.15 -32.43
N GLY A 61 22.12 -29.57 -32.85
CA GLY A 61 22.79 -28.46 -32.16
C GLY A 61 21.87 -27.25 -31.97
N VAL A 62 21.21 -26.79 -33.04
CA VAL A 62 20.29 -25.65 -32.98
C VAL A 62 19.08 -25.93 -32.07
N VAL A 63 18.50 -27.14 -32.14
CA VAL A 63 17.39 -27.54 -31.28
C VAL A 63 17.81 -27.63 -29.82
N THR A 64 18.97 -28.23 -29.50
CA THR A 64 19.49 -28.27 -28.12
C THR A 64 19.78 -26.88 -27.56
N PHE A 65 20.30 -25.97 -28.39
CA PHE A 65 20.54 -24.57 -28.02
C PHE A 65 19.22 -23.83 -27.76
N TYR A 66 18.23 -24.00 -28.63
CA TYR A 66 16.91 -23.38 -28.48
C TYR A 66 16.15 -23.94 -27.26
N CYS A 67 16.25 -25.23 -26.97
CA CYS A 67 15.67 -25.81 -25.76
C CYS A 67 16.38 -25.37 -24.47
N SER A 68 17.69 -25.13 -24.51
CA SER A 68 18.47 -24.64 -23.36
C SER A 68 18.23 -23.16 -23.05
N LEU A 69 17.82 -22.37 -24.05
CA LEU A 69 17.50 -20.94 -23.90
C LEU A 69 15.99 -20.66 -23.89
N GLY A 70 15.17 -21.69 -24.13
CA GLY A 70 13.72 -21.59 -24.16
C GLY A 70 13.16 -21.32 -22.76
N PRO A 71 12.28 -20.31 -22.59
CA PRO A 71 11.83 -19.83 -21.29
C PRO A 71 10.94 -20.81 -20.48
N GLU A 72 10.66 -22.01 -21.00
CA GLU A 72 9.63 -22.92 -20.46
C GLU A 72 10.12 -24.38 -20.28
N SER A 73 11.43 -24.67 -20.32
CA SER A 73 11.91 -26.06 -20.15
C SER A 73 12.32 -26.39 -18.70
N LEU A 74 11.85 -27.55 -18.24
CA LEU A 74 11.89 -28.11 -16.86
C LEU A 74 13.29 -28.46 -16.32
N LEU A 75 14.37 -27.87 -16.85
CA LEU A 75 15.73 -28.05 -16.34
C LEU A 75 16.27 -26.72 -15.82
N PRO A 76 16.96 -26.71 -14.66
CA PRO A 76 17.43 -25.48 -14.05
C PRO A 76 18.43 -24.79 -14.98
N ASN A 77 18.06 -23.61 -15.48
CA ASN A 77 18.94 -22.72 -16.22
C ASN A 77 20.19 -22.41 -15.39
N ILE A 78 21.33 -22.99 -15.77
CA ILE A 78 22.62 -22.81 -15.09
C ILE A 78 23.18 -21.39 -15.34
N LEU A 79 22.74 -20.69 -16.39
CA LEU A 79 23.29 -19.39 -16.79
C LEU A 79 22.44 -18.18 -16.38
N PHE A 80 21.18 -18.36 -16.00
CA PHE A 80 20.34 -17.30 -15.43
C PHE A 80 19.44 -17.88 -14.35
N SER A 81 19.95 -17.92 -13.11
CA SER A 81 19.14 -18.17 -11.92
C SER A 81 18.33 -16.92 -11.54
N THR A 82 17.59 -16.35 -12.49
CA THR A 82 16.49 -15.45 -12.21
C THR A 82 15.23 -16.30 -12.33
N LYS A 83 14.92 -17.08 -11.29
CA LYS A 83 13.55 -17.58 -11.13
C LYS A 83 12.64 -16.37 -11.25
N PRO A 84 11.68 -16.32 -12.20
CA PRO A 84 10.56 -15.43 -12.04
C PRO A 84 9.86 -15.91 -10.78
N ARG A 85 10.14 -15.23 -9.67
CA ARG A 85 9.39 -15.45 -8.43
C ARG A 85 7.98 -15.10 -8.83
N ASN A 86 7.16 -16.12 -9.03
CA ASN A 86 5.73 -15.98 -9.25
C ASN A 86 5.16 -15.43 -7.94
N ARG A 87 5.39 -14.13 -7.71
CA ARG A 87 4.65 -13.33 -6.76
C ARG A 87 3.26 -13.30 -7.39
N GLN A 88 2.44 -14.29 -7.04
CA GLN A 88 1.00 -14.09 -6.91
C GLN A 88 0.82 -12.66 -6.45
N GLU A 89 0.02 -11.87 -7.17
CA GLU A 89 -0.28 -10.48 -6.88
C GLU A 89 -0.49 -10.31 -5.38
N GLN A 90 0.59 -10.06 -4.63
CA GLN A 90 0.50 -9.78 -3.22
C GLN A 90 -0.18 -8.43 -3.24
N GLU A 91 -1.40 -8.35 -2.70
CA GLU A 91 -2.08 -7.08 -2.46
C GLU A 91 -1.11 -6.13 -1.72
N LEU A 92 -1.29 -4.80 -1.81
CA LEU A 92 -0.29 -3.85 -1.26
C LEU A 92 -0.06 -4.02 0.25
N PHE A 93 -0.95 -4.78 0.87
CA PHE A 93 -1.00 -5.04 2.28
C PHE A 93 -1.17 -6.57 2.45
N PRO A 94 -0.20 -7.25 3.08
CA PRO A 94 -0.24 -8.71 3.26
C PRO A 94 -1.29 -9.19 4.29
N LEU A 95 -1.91 -8.26 5.03
CA LEU A 95 -3.00 -8.51 5.97
C LEU A 95 -4.24 -7.77 5.45
N GLY A 96 -5.07 -8.45 4.67
CA GLY A 96 -6.21 -7.82 4.01
C GLY A 96 -7.09 -6.99 4.94
N HIS A 97 -7.58 -5.86 4.43
CA HIS A 97 -8.61 -4.93 4.92
C HIS A 97 -9.22 -5.22 6.31
N SER A 98 -8.44 -5.21 7.40
CA SER A 98 -8.99 -5.36 8.74
C SER A 98 -9.59 -4.02 9.21
N CYS A 99 -10.87 -4.06 9.58
CA CYS A 99 -11.56 -2.88 10.10
C CYS A 99 -11.08 -2.57 11.52
N ALA A 100 -10.71 -1.31 11.81
CA ALA A 100 -10.24 -0.88 13.14
C ALA A 100 -11.27 -1.09 14.26
N VAL A 101 -12.55 -1.26 13.91
CA VAL A 101 -13.66 -1.42 14.86
C VAL A 101 -13.99 -2.89 15.11
N CYS A 102 -14.17 -3.69 14.06
CA CYS A 102 -14.65 -5.07 14.18
C CYS A 102 -13.59 -6.16 13.91
N GLY A 103 -12.38 -5.77 13.48
CA GLY A 103 -11.27 -6.69 13.18
C GLY A 103 -11.48 -7.59 11.96
N LYS A 104 -12.64 -7.51 11.29
CA LYS A 104 -12.97 -8.35 10.12
C LYS A 104 -12.24 -7.84 8.87
N VAL A 105 -11.69 -8.77 8.09
CA VAL A 105 -10.93 -8.57 6.83
C VAL A 105 -11.79 -8.07 5.65
N LYS A 106 -13.14 -8.14 5.75
CA LYS A 106 -14.07 -7.62 4.72
C LYS A 106 -15.31 -7.04 5.39
N CYS A 107 -15.18 -5.86 5.99
CA CYS A 107 -16.32 -5.17 6.57
C CYS A 107 -17.12 -4.40 5.50
N LYS A 108 -18.42 -4.72 5.34
CA LYS A 108 -19.34 -3.95 4.47
C LYS A 108 -20.12 -2.85 5.22
N ARG A 109 -20.11 -2.89 6.56
CA ARG A 109 -20.90 -2.00 7.42
C ARG A 109 -20.17 -0.70 7.72
N HIS A 110 -18.91 -0.81 8.15
CA HIS A 110 -18.05 0.34 8.41
C HIS A 110 -17.48 0.84 7.09
N ARG A 111 -17.38 2.16 6.94
CA ARG A 111 -16.86 2.74 5.70
C ARG A 111 -15.41 2.28 5.43
N PRO A 112 -15.00 2.19 4.15
CA PRO A 112 -13.62 1.90 3.80
C PRO A 112 -12.62 2.92 4.37
N THR A 113 -13.07 4.14 4.69
CA THR A 113 -12.26 5.14 5.41
C THR A 113 -11.76 4.62 6.75
N LEU A 114 -12.49 3.76 7.45
CA LEU A 114 -12.13 3.13 8.73
C LEU A 114 -11.22 1.89 8.58
N LEU A 115 -10.74 1.60 7.36
CA LEU A 115 -9.69 0.61 7.16
C LEU A 115 -8.41 1.14 7.78
N LEU A 116 -7.79 0.32 8.62
CA LEU A 116 -6.59 0.68 9.36
C LEU A 116 -5.45 1.11 8.42
N GLU A 117 -5.44 0.59 7.19
CA GLU A 117 -4.51 0.90 6.10
C GLU A 117 -4.64 2.34 5.55
N ASN A 118 -5.84 2.93 5.59
CA ASN A 118 -6.06 4.31 5.12
C ASN A 118 -5.57 5.36 6.12
N PHE A 119 -5.35 4.97 7.37
CA PHE A 119 -4.79 5.83 8.40
C PHE A 119 -3.33 5.51 8.72
N GLN A 120 -2.92 4.24 8.60
CA GLN A 120 -1.61 3.76 9.07
C GLN A 120 -0.97 2.77 8.09
N PRO A 121 -0.55 3.20 6.89
CA PRO A 121 0.15 2.32 5.94
C PRO A 121 1.49 1.79 6.46
N TRP A 122 2.04 2.33 7.56
CA TRP A 122 3.28 1.86 8.20
C TRP A 122 3.11 0.62 9.08
N LEU A 123 1.89 0.10 9.30
CA LEU A 123 1.68 -1.10 10.11
C LEU A 123 2.41 -2.32 9.55
N ASP A 124 3.15 -3.02 10.40
CA ASP A 124 4.03 -4.15 10.02
C ASP A 124 5.14 -3.82 9.01
N LEU A 125 5.34 -2.54 8.69
CA LEU A 125 6.46 -2.10 7.87
C LEU A 125 7.70 -1.97 8.75
N LYS A 126 8.55 -2.99 8.71
CA LYS A 126 9.83 -3.02 9.42
C LYS A 126 10.96 -2.72 8.46
N VAL A 127 11.75 -1.70 8.77
CA VAL A 127 12.90 -1.26 7.98
C VAL A 127 14.14 -1.25 8.86
N HIS A 128 15.32 -1.44 8.25
CA HIS A 128 16.59 -1.32 8.95
C HIS A 128 16.77 0.08 9.53
N SER A 129 17.17 0.17 10.80
CA SER A 129 17.30 1.43 11.54
C SER A 129 18.16 2.49 10.83
N LYS A 130 19.19 2.10 10.08
CA LYS A 130 20.04 3.05 9.32
C LYS A 130 19.28 3.71 8.17
N VAL A 131 18.43 2.95 7.48
CA VAL A 131 17.63 3.45 6.36
C VAL A 131 16.53 4.36 6.91
N ASP A 132 15.90 3.96 8.01
CA ASP A 132 14.90 4.75 8.72
C ASP A 132 15.42 6.14 9.12
N ALA A 133 16.57 6.20 9.81
CA ALA A 133 17.22 7.45 10.22
C ALA A 133 17.63 8.33 9.02
N SER A 134 18.00 7.71 7.90
CA SER A 134 18.39 8.44 6.70
C SER A 134 17.17 9.10 6.04
N ILE A 135 16.05 8.39 5.96
CA ILE A 135 14.77 8.92 5.46
C ILE A 135 14.24 10.02 6.38
N GLU A 136 14.31 9.81 7.70
CA GLU A 136 13.98 10.81 8.71
C GLU A 136 14.77 12.11 8.49
N LYS A 137 16.10 12.00 8.30
CA LYS A 137 16.94 13.17 8.07
C LYS A 137 16.59 13.91 6.78
N VAL A 138 16.24 13.19 5.71
CA VAL A 138 15.79 13.81 4.46
C VAL A 138 14.51 14.62 4.69
N PHE A 139 13.52 14.08 5.41
CA PHE A 139 12.29 14.82 5.68
C PHE A 139 12.49 16.01 6.63
N GLU A 140 13.34 15.89 7.64
CA GLU A 140 13.72 17.04 8.47
C GLU A 140 14.41 18.14 7.64
N LEU A 141 15.31 17.78 6.72
CA LEU A 141 15.91 18.77 5.81
C LEU A 141 14.88 19.44 4.89
N VAL A 142 13.85 18.71 4.46
CA VAL A 142 12.75 19.29 3.67
C VAL A 142 11.98 20.30 4.52
N LEU A 143 11.67 19.97 5.78
CA LEU A 143 11.00 20.91 6.69
C LEU A 143 11.86 22.15 6.99
N GLU A 144 13.14 21.96 7.34
CA GLU A 144 14.11 23.02 7.65
C GLU A 144 14.32 24.00 6.50
N ASN A 145 14.46 23.51 5.27
CA ASN A 145 14.81 24.36 4.14
C ASN A 145 13.61 24.93 3.40
N PHE A 146 12.43 24.30 3.49
CA PHE A 146 11.29 24.68 2.66
C PHE A 146 10.02 25.03 3.42
N VAL A 147 9.82 24.56 4.66
CA VAL A 147 8.61 24.86 5.45
C VAL A 147 8.91 25.91 6.49
N TYR A 148 9.88 25.65 7.37
CA TYR A 148 10.24 26.54 8.47
C TYR A 148 10.60 27.99 8.07
N PRO A 149 11.26 28.27 6.93
CA PRO A 149 11.68 29.63 6.60
C PRO A 149 10.53 30.63 6.44
N TRP A 150 9.40 30.20 5.86
CA TRP A 150 8.22 31.07 5.71
C TRP A 150 7.18 30.80 6.79
N TYR A 151 7.14 29.59 7.35
CA TYR A 151 6.13 29.23 8.35
C TYR A 151 6.33 29.97 9.67
N ARG A 152 7.60 30.11 10.11
CA ARG A 152 7.95 30.86 11.33
C ARG A 152 7.61 32.35 11.24
N ASP A 153 7.56 32.92 10.03
CA ASP A 153 7.13 34.31 9.83
C ASP A 153 5.61 34.49 10.00
N ILE A 154 4.84 33.41 9.89
CA ILE A 154 3.38 33.41 9.98
C ILE A 154 2.93 33.00 11.39
N THR A 155 3.48 31.91 11.93
CA THR A 155 3.07 31.35 13.23
C THR A 155 4.16 30.47 13.86
N ASP A 156 4.16 30.44 15.19
CA ASP A 156 5.02 29.56 16.00
C ASP A 156 4.33 28.21 16.35
N ASP A 157 3.12 27.96 15.85
CA ASP A 157 2.38 26.73 16.14
C ASP A 157 2.88 25.54 15.30
N GLU A 158 3.42 24.49 15.93
CA GLU A 158 3.94 23.31 15.22
C GLU A 158 2.83 22.35 14.73
N ALA A 159 1.55 22.57 15.07
CA ALA A 159 0.47 21.64 14.73
C ALA A 159 0.35 21.36 13.21
N CYS A 160 0.51 22.39 12.37
CA CYS A 160 0.50 22.21 10.91
C CYS A 160 1.72 21.40 10.42
N VAL A 161 2.88 21.63 11.04
CA VAL A 161 4.11 20.91 10.69
C VAL A 161 3.99 19.45 11.08
N ASP A 162 3.35 19.14 12.20
CA ASP A 162 3.09 17.77 12.64
C ASP A 162 2.13 17.02 11.70
N GLU A 163 1.11 17.69 11.16
CA GLU A 163 0.27 17.13 10.09
C GLU A 163 1.07 16.86 8.80
N LEU A 164 2.02 17.74 8.46
CA LEU A 164 2.94 17.50 7.35
C LEU A 164 3.87 16.31 7.62
N ARG A 165 4.38 16.14 8.86
CA ARG A 165 5.18 14.98 9.26
C ARG A 165 4.41 13.67 9.07
N MET A 166 3.16 13.64 9.54
CA MET A 166 2.27 12.48 9.37
C MET A 166 1.99 12.19 7.89
N THR A 167 1.80 13.24 7.10
CA THR A 167 1.61 13.13 5.66
C THR A 167 2.85 12.55 4.95
N PHE A 168 4.05 12.99 5.33
CA PHE A 168 5.31 12.42 4.81
C PHE A 168 5.50 10.97 5.21
N ARG A 169 5.18 10.60 6.46
CA ARG A 169 5.22 9.21 6.93
C ARG A 169 4.27 8.33 6.13
N PHE A 170 3.04 8.81 5.89
CA PHE A 170 2.05 8.11 5.06
C PHE A 170 2.58 7.89 3.64
N PHE A 171 3.00 8.98 3.00
CA PHE A 171 3.54 8.98 1.64
C PHE A 171 4.70 8.00 1.48
N ALA A 172 5.70 8.08 2.38
CA ALA A 172 6.88 7.24 2.33
C ALA A 172 6.54 5.76 2.54
N SER A 173 5.60 5.46 3.44
CA SER A 173 5.14 4.09 3.69
C SER A 173 4.49 3.48 2.44
N VAL A 174 3.66 4.25 1.74
CA VAL A 174 3.02 3.81 0.49
C VAL A 174 4.06 3.59 -0.61
N LEU A 175 5.04 4.49 -0.73
CA LEU A 175 6.15 4.32 -1.67
C LEU A 175 6.97 3.07 -1.38
N VAL A 176 7.36 2.82 -0.13
CA VAL A 176 8.15 1.64 0.24
C VAL A 176 7.39 0.35 -0.10
N ARG A 177 6.10 0.27 0.24
CA ARG A 177 5.26 -0.90 -0.11
C ARG A 177 5.16 -1.13 -1.62
N ARG A 178 5.03 -0.06 -2.39
CA ARG A 178 4.99 -0.14 -3.86
C ARG A 178 6.35 -0.58 -4.41
N ALA A 179 7.44 0.03 -3.96
CA ALA A 179 8.80 -0.30 -4.37
C ALA A 179 9.14 -1.76 -4.08
N GLN A 180 8.71 -2.31 -2.94
CA GLN A 180 8.91 -3.72 -2.59
C GLN A 180 8.25 -4.69 -3.57
N LYS A 181 7.21 -4.29 -4.29
CA LYS A 181 6.54 -5.11 -5.30
C LYS A 181 7.13 -5.01 -6.68
N VAL A 182 7.69 -3.84 -7.02
CA VAL A 182 8.26 -3.59 -8.33
C VAL A 182 9.48 -4.48 -8.51
N ASP A 183 9.50 -5.23 -9.60
CA ASP A 183 10.69 -5.96 -10.03
C ASP A 183 11.68 -4.96 -10.65
N VAL A 184 12.54 -4.41 -9.80
CA VAL A 184 13.53 -3.39 -10.18
C VAL A 184 14.43 -3.88 -11.33
N PRO A 185 14.98 -5.12 -11.32
CA PRO A 185 15.68 -5.67 -12.47
C PRO A 185 14.89 -5.66 -13.77
N ALA A 186 13.62 -6.07 -13.75
CA ALA A 186 12.80 -6.10 -14.96
C ALA A 186 12.52 -4.70 -15.51
N VAL A 187 12.23 -3.72 -14.64
CA VAL A 187 12.06 -2.32 -15.03
C VAL A 187 13.34 -1.75 -15.63
N PHE A 188 14.48 -2.05 -15.02
CA PHE A 188 15.78 -1.59 -15.49
C PHE A 188 16.13 -2.18 -16.85
N ALA A 189 15.98 -3.50 -17.01
CA ALA A 189 16.30 -4.21 -18.24
C ALA A 189 15.37 -3.84 -19.41
N ASP A 190 14.07 -3.64 -19.16
CA ASP A 190 13.11 -3.32 -20.23
C ASP A 190 13.04 -1.82 -20.53
N LYS A 191 12.77 -0.98 -19.52
CA LYS A 191 12.45 0.45 -19.75
C LYS A 191 13.71 1.32 -19.73
N VAL A 192 14.49 1.21 -18.66
CA VAL A 192 15.64 2.10 -18.42
C VAL A 192 16.74 1.84 -19.44
N MET A 193 17.08 0.57 -19.69
CA MET A 193 18.10 0.18 -20.65
C MET A 193 17.75 0.64 -22.07
N LYS A 194 16.48 0.46 -22.50
CA LYS A 194 16.05 0.94 -23.83
C LYS A 194 16.17 2.45 -23.96
N ALA A 195 15.76 3.21 -22.95
CA ALA A 195 15.91 4.66 -22.94
C ALA A 195 17.40 5.06 -22.96
N ALA A 196 18.22 4.45 -22.09
CA ALA A 196 19.65 4.72 -22.03
C ALA A 196 20.36 4.40 -23.35
N LEU A 197 20.06 3.27 -23.98
CA LEU A 197 20.62 2.90 -25.29
C LEU A 197 20.21 3.90 -26.38
N LYS A 198 18.94 4.34 -26.41
CA LYS A 198 18.49 5.40 -27.33
C LYS A 198 19.29 6.70 -27.07
N HIS A 199 19.49 7.08 -25.81
CA HIS A 199 20.26 8.26 -25.47
C HIS A 199 21.74 8.14 -25.92
N ILE A 200 22.36 6.97 -25.72
CA ILE A 200 23.74 6.69 -26.15
C ILE A 200 23.87 6.72 -27.67
N GLU A 201 22.93 6.11 -28.40
CA GLU A 201 22.92 6.11 -29.87
C GLU A 201 22.85 7.54 -30.42
N ILE A 202 21.96 8.37 -29.88
CA ILE A 202 21.81 9.77 -30.30
C ILE A 202 23.09 10.57 -30.02
N ILE A 203 23.71 10.38 -28.85
CA ILE A 203 24.96 11.06 -28.50
C ILE A 203 26.12 10.58 -29.38
N ALA A 204 26.19 9.29 -29.72
CA ALA A 204 27.19 8.74 -30.63
C ALA A 204 27.08 9.35 -32.03
N ASN A 205 25.86 9.42 -32.58
CA ASN A 205 25.58 10.06 -33.86
C ASN A 205 25.94 11.55 -33.86
N ALA A 206 25.64 12.26 -32.78
CA ALA A 206 26.02 13.67 -32.61
C ALA A 206 27.56 13.85 -32.56
N LYS A 207 28.27 12.92 -31.91
CA LYS A 207 29.74 12.94 -31.79
C LYS A 207 30.43 12.66 -33.13
N GLU A 208 29.85 11.85 -34.01
CA GLU A 208 30.39 11.65 -35.36
C GLU A 208 30.29 12.92 -36.22
N LYS A 209 29.24 13.72 -36.00
CA LYS A 209 28.98 14.96 -36.76
C LYS A 209 29.83 16.14 -36.30
N VAL A 210 30.38 16.10 -35.08
CA VAL A 210 31.05 17.24 -34.45
C VAL A 210 32.40 16.87 -33.86
N LYS A 211 33.44 17.63 -34.21
CA LYS A 211 34.81 17.42 -33.68
C LYS A 211 35.08 18.13 -32.35
N ASN A 212 34.31 19.16 -32.00
CA ASN A 212 34.46 19.94 -30.77
C ASN A 212 33.47 19.49 -29.68
N MET A 213 33.93 19.41 -28.43
CA MET A 213 33.08 18.97 -27.31
C MET A 213 32.00 20.00 -26.92
N GLU A 214 32.22 21.29 -27.21
CA GLU A 214 31.28 22.37 -26.89
C GLU A 214 30.05 22.37 -27.81
N ASP A 215 30.25 22.03 -29.09
CA ASP A 215 29.20 21.93 -30.11
C ASP A 215 28.37 20.64 -29.98
N LEU A 216 28.84 19.67 -29.18
CA LEU A 216 28.21 18.35 -29.00
C LEU A 216 26.81 18.46 -28.39
N GLN A 217 26.61 19.35 -27.42
CA GLN A 217 25.31 19.54 -26.78
C GLN A 217 24.27 20.05 -27.78
N GLN A 218 24.65 21.00 -28.64
CA GLN A 218 23.77 21.59 -29.62
C GLN A 218 23.47 20.63 -30.77
N ALA A 219 24.45 19.83 -31.20
CA ALA A 219 24.25 18.76 -32.16
C ALA A 219 23.34 17.66 -31.60
N ALA A 220 23.53 17.24 -30.34
CA ALA A 220 22.67 16.25 -29.70
C ALA A 220 21.21 16.74 -29.63
N LEU A 221 20.97 18.01 -29.25
CA LEU A 221 19.63 18.60 -29.26
C LEU A 221 19.01 18.63 -30.67
N GLY A 222 19.81 18.87 -31.70
CA GLY A 222 19.40 18.77 -33.11
C GLY A 222 18.99 17.35 -33.50
N GLU A 223 19.72 16.32 -33.05
CA GLU A 223 19.39 14.92 -33.30
C GLU A 223 18.12 14.46 -32.54
N TYR A 224 17.87 14.99 -31.34
CA TYR A 224 16.59 14.74 -30.65
C TYR A 224 15.41 15.36 -31.38
N GLY A 225 15.55 16.58 -31.91
CA GLY A 225 14.52 17.24 -32.71
C GLY A 225 13.13 17.20 -32.06
N ALA A 226 12.19 16.46 -32.66
CA ALA A 226 10.81 16.31 -32.19
C ALA A 226 10.63 15.29 -31.04
N ASP A 227 11.62 14.44 -30.80
CA ASP A 227 11.62 13.43 -29.72
C ASP A 227 12.14 13.99 -28.39
N LEU A 228 12.49 15.29 -28.34
CA LEU A 228 12.97 15.93 -27.12
C LEU A 228 11.85 16.02 -26.08
N HIS A 229 12.13 15.52 -24.87
CA HIS A 229 11.16 15.54 -23.78
C HIS A 229 10.83 16.99 -23.36
N VAL A 230 9.55 17.29 -23.09
CA VAL A 230 9.06 18.65 -22.76
C VAL A 230 9.80 19.28 -21.58
N ALA A 231 10.24 18.47 -20.62
CA ALA A 231 11.01 18.93 -19.47
C ALA A 231 12.40 19.52 -19.83
N LEU A 232 12.97 19.18 -20.98
CA LEU A 232 14.34 19.56 -21.36
C LEU A 232 14.43 20.93 -22.07
N TYR A 233 13.30 21.56 -22.41
CA TYR A 233 13.30 22.85 -23.11
C TYR A 233 13.77 24.01 -22.23
N SER A 234 13.38 24.01 -20.95
CA SER A 234 13.80 25.03 -20.00
C SER A 234 13.64 24.54 -18.56
N ARG A 235 14.38 25.13 -17.63
CA ARG A 235 14.23 24.86 -16.19
C ARG A 235 12.81 25.14 -15.68
N LYS A 236 12.10 26.08 -16.31
CA LYS A 236 10.70 26.40 -15.98
C LYS A 236 9.75 25.28 -16.44
N ASP A 237 9.99 24.73 -17.62
CA ASP A 237 9.17 23.64 -18.17
C ASP A 237 9.46 22.31 -17.49
N GLU A 238 10.70 22.07 -17.08
CA GLU A 238 11.06 20.97 -16.19
C GLU A 238 10.25 21.01 -14.90
N LEU A 239 10.30 22.14 -14.19
CA LEU A 239 9.56 22.30 -12.94
C LEU A 239 8.04 22.18 -13.15
N ARG A 240 7.51 22.69 -14.27
CA ARG A 240 6.09 22.54 -14.63
C ARG A 240 5.73 21.08 -14.86
N TYR A 241 6.58 20.32 -15.56
CA TYR A 241 6.40 18.90 -15.79
C TYR A 241 6.41 18.12 -14.48
N LEU A 242 7.38 18.37 -13.60
CA LEU A 242 7.47 17.72 -12.29
C LEU A 242 6.28 18.04 -11.39
N ARG A 243 5.81 19.30 -11.37
CA ARG A 243 4.57 19.66 -10.66
C ARG A 243 3.37 18.86 -11.17
N LYS A 244 3.24 18.70 -12.49
CA LYS A 244 2.13 17.94 -13.06
C LYS A 244 2.24 16.45 -12.76
N LEU A 245 3.45 15.90 -12.80
CA LEU A 245 3.74 14.53 -12.40
C LEU A 245 3.33 14.28 -10.94
N THR A 246 3.72 15.18 -10.03
CA THR A 246 3.36 15.12 -8.61
C THR A 246 1.84 15.14 -8.40
N GLU A 247 1.11 16.04 -9.09
CA GLU A 247 -0.35 16.08 -9.03
C GLU A 247 -1.00 14.76 -9.48
N MET A 248 -0.46 14.14 -10.53
CA MET A 248 -0.97 12.85 -11.02
C MET A 248 -0.67 11.69 -10.05
N LEU A 249 0.39 11.81 -9.24
CA LEU A 249 0.75 10.82 -8.24
C LEU A 249 -0.08 10.92 -6.96
N PHE A 250 -0.60 12.10 -6.60
CA PHE A 250 -1.34 12.33 -5.35
C PHE A 250 -2.45 11.34 -5.03
N PRO A 251 -3.37 10.99 -5.97
CA PRO A 251 -4.44 10.02 -5.68
C PRO A 251 -3.92 8.63 -5.26
N TYR A 252 -2.67 8.33 -5.54
CA TYR A 252 -2.05 7.04 -5.30
C TYR A 252 -1.14 7.03 -4.06
N VAL A 253 -0.61 8.17 -3.65
CA VAL A 253 0.44 8.27 -2.62
C VAL A 253 0.01 9.07 -1.39
N MET A 254 -1.07 9.86 -1.49
CA MET A 254 -1.56 10.72 -0.42
C MET A 254 -2.82 10.13 0.25
N PRO A 255 -3.10 10.51 1.51
CA PRO A 255 -4.38 10.21 2.13
C PRO A 255 -5.53 10.84 1.33
N PRO A 256 -6.66 10.14 1.12
CA PRO A 256 -7.76 10.63 0.30
C PRO A 256 -8.38 11.95 0.80
N LYS A 257 -8.33 12.21 2.12
CA LYS A 257 -8.83 13.47 2.70
C LYS A 257 -7.88 14.65 2.47
N ALA A 258 -6.57 14.40 2.34
CA ALA A 258 -5.58 15.45 2.15
C ALA A 258 -5.65 16.07 0.74
N THR A 259 -6.12 15.29 -0.25
CA THR A 259 -6.32 15.77 -1.62
C THR A 259 -7.53 16.68 -1.79
N ASP A 260 -8.50 16.62 -0.88
CA ASP A 260 -9.70 17.48 -0.92
C ASP A 260 -9.37 18.93 -0.52
N CYS A 261 -8.34 19.13 0.30
CA CYS A 261 -7.88 20.44 0.70
C CYS A 261 -6.94 21.03 -0.38
N ARG A 262 -7.48 21.94 -1.21
CA ARG A 262 -6.73 22.56 -2.32
C ARG A 262 -5.47 23.29 -1.87
N SER A 263 -5.50 24.02 -0.76
CA SER A 263 -4.32 24.77 -0.25
C SER A 263 -3.20 23.82 0.19
N LEU A 264 -3.54 22.79 0.96
CA LEU A 264 -2.59 21.76 1.38
C LEU A 264 -2.02 20.98 0.19
N ALA A 265 -2.88 20.59 -0.77
CA ALA A 265 -2.43 19.91 -1.98
C ALA A 265 -1.47 20.77 -2.81
N LEU A 266 -1.74 22.07 -2.96
CA LEU A 266 -0.83 22.98 -3.66
C LEU A 266 0.50 23.16 -2.92
N LEU A 267 0.47 23.30 -1.60
CA LEU A 267 1.67 23.41 -0.79
C LEU A 267 2.53 22.14 -0.92
N LEU A 268 1.94 20.98 -0.72
CA LEU A 268 2.61 19.70 -0.88
C LEU A 268 3.13 19.48 -2.29
N ARG A 269 2.43 19.96 -3.32
CA ARG A 269 2.90 19.88 -4.71
C ARG A 269 4.19 20.67 -4.88
N GLU A 270 4.25 21.90 -4.37
CA GLU A 270 5.46 22.72 -4.46
C GLU A 270 6.61 22.13 -3.66
N VAL A 271 6.35 21.65 -2.44
CA VAL A 271 7.36 20.99 -1.60
C VAL A 271 7.88 19.73 -2.29
N MET A 272 7.01 18.84 -2.75
CA MET A 272 7.45 17.59 -3.37
C MET A 272 8.17 17.82 -4.71
N ALA A 273 7.62 18.68 -5.59
CA ALA A 273 8.23 18.94 -6.89
C ALA A 273 9.54 19.73 -6.76
N GLY A 274 9.55 20.80 -5.97
CA GLY A 274 10.69 21.72 -5.88
C GLY A 274 11.78 21.29 -4.90
N SER A 275 11.41 20.68 -3.78
CA SER A 275 12.35 20.34 -2.70
C SER A 275 12.90 18.93 -2.79
N VAL A 276 12.14 18.00 -3.37
CA VAL A 276 12.50 16.58 -3.38
C VAL A 276 12.81 16.12 -4.79
N ILE A 277 11.85 16.19 -5.71
CA ILE A 277 11.97 15.57 -7.03
C ILE A 277 12.98 16.33 -7.89
N LEU A 278 12.91 17.66 -7.94
CA LEU A 278 13.82 18.46 -8.76
C LEU A 278 15.30 18.30 -8.33
N PRO A 279 15.68 18.44 -7.05
CA PRO A 279 17.06 18.20 -6.63
C PRO A 279 17.50 16.74 -6.82
N THR A 280 16.56 15.78 -6.70
CA THR A 280 16.86 14.38 -7.00
C THR A 280 17.18 14.18 -8.48
N MET A 281 16.44 14.85 -9.38
CA MET A 281 16.73 14.82 -10.82
C MET A 281 18.08 15.47 -11.15
N ASP A 282 18.41 16.60 -10.51
CA ASP A 282 19.73 17.24 -10.68
C ASP A 282 20.85 16.33 -10.19
N PHE A 283 20.66 15.70 -9.03
CA PHE A 283 21.60 14.72 -8.50
C PHE A 283 21.73 13.53 -9.44
N MET A 284 20.65 13.00 -10.02
CA MET A 284 20.71 11.90 -10.99
C MET A 284 21.30 12.30 -12.33
N ALA A 285 21.26 13.58 -12.70
CA ALA A 285 21.84 14.09 -13.95
C ALA A 285 23.34 14.37 -13.84
N ASP A 286 23.89 14.49 -12.62
CA ASP A 286 25.32 14.68 -12.42
C ASP A 286 26.11 13.44 -12.90
N PRO A 287 27.08 13.61 -13.82
CA PRO A 287 27.87 12.48 -14.33
C PRO A 287 28.66 11.75 -13.23
N VAL A 288 29.06 12.42 -12.14
CA VAL A 288 29.81 11.78 -11.05
C VAL A 288 28.91 10.84 -10.24
N SER A 289 27.73 11.29 -9.87
CA SER A 289 26.73 10.48 -9.17
C SER A 289 26.19 9.36 -10.06
N THR A 290 25.95 9.61 -11.34
CA THR A 290 25.52 8.59 -12.31
C THR A 290 26.58 7.51 -12.45
N SER A 291 27.85 7.89 -12.55
CA SER A 291 28.98 6.96 -12.60
C SER A 291 29.08 6.15 -11.31
N GLY A 292 28.89 6.78 -10.15
CA GLY A 292 28.84 6.10 -8.85
C GLY A 292 27.68 5.12 -8.71
N LEU A 293 26.48 5.49 -9.18
CA LEU A 293 25.31 4.61 -9.23
C LEU A 293 25.52 3.45 -10.19
N CYS A 294 26.07 3.70 -11.38
CA CYS A 294 26.44 2.64 -12.32
C CYS A 294 27.51 1.70 -11.76
N LEU A 295 28.49 2.22 -11.01
CA LEU A 295 29.47 1.39 -10.29
C LEU A 295 28.80 0.53 -9.22
N MET A 296 27.89 1.10 -8.44
CA MET A 296 27.11 0.39 -7.42
C MET A 296 26.20 -0.71 -8.02
N PHE A 297 25.62 -0.45 -9.20
CA PHE A 297 24.71 -1.39 -9.86
C PHE A 297 25.40 -2.42 -10.76
N ASN A 298 26.54 -2.11 -11.38
CA ASN A 298 27.05 -2.86 -12.54
C ASN A 298 28.47 -3.43 -12.43
N LEU A 299 29.23 -3.24 -11.35
CA LEU A 299 30.53 -3.89 -11.21
C LEU A 299 30.80 -4.31 -9.76
N CYS A 300 30.81 -5.62 -9.53
CA CYS A 300 31.82 -6.38 -8.77
C CYS A 300 32.53 -5.73 -7.56
N LEU A 301 31.87 -4.85 -6.81
CA LEU A 301 32.12 -4.71 -5.39
C LEU A 301 31.09 -5.63 -4.76
N GLN A 302 31.53 -6.81 -4.33
CA GLN A 302 30.83 -7.45 -3.22
C GLN A 302 30.63 -6.32 -2.20
N PRO A 303 29.39 -6.03 -1.74
CA PRO A 303 29.25 -5.12 -0.62
C PRO A 303 30.25 -5.62 0.42
N GLU A 304 31.21 -4.76 0.83
CA GLU A 304 32.21 -5.16 1.81
C GLU A 304 31.46 -5.92 2.91
N PRO A 305 31.90 -7.14 3.27
CA PRO A 305 31.14 -7.98 4.20
C PRO A 305 30.84 -7.12 5.41
N ALA A 306 29.56 -6.82 5.63
CA ALA A 306 29.15 -5.79 6.56
C ALA A 306 29.83 -6.07 7.92
N THR A 307 30.81 -5.23 8.28
CA THR A 307 31.60 -5.39 9.50
C THR A 307 30.73 -5.24 10.74
N GLU A 308 29.57 -4.61 10.58
CA GLU A 308 28.56 -4.42 11.59
C GLU A 308 27.40 -5.39 11.40
N PRO A 309 26.85 -5.94 12.50
CA PRO A 309 25.67 -6.78 12.43
C PRO A 309 24.51 -6.03 11.73
N PRO A 310 23.63 -6.74 11.00
CA PRO A 310 22.50 -6.12 10.32
C PRO A 310 21.70 -5.29 11.33
N SER A 311 21.60 -3.99 11.07
CA SER A 311 20.94 -3.06 11.99
C SER A 311 19.53 -3.54 12.33
N ALA A 312 19.11 -3.32 13.58
CA ALA A 312 17.82 -3.77 14.08
C ALA A 312 16.67 -3.30 13.17
N LEU A 313 15.67 -4.16 13.02
CA LEU A 313 14.44 -3.84 12.31
C LEU A 313 13.55 -2.99 13.23
N VAL A 314 13.28 -1.75 12.80
CA VAL A 314 12.50 -0.76 13.55
C VAL A 314 11.19 -0.49 12.79
N PRO A 315 10.08 -0.22 13.49
CA PRO A 315 8.85 0.27 12.86
C PRO A 315 9.12 1.58 12.10
N PHE A 316 8.71 1.61 10.84
CA PHE A 316 9.04 2.69 9.91
C PHE A 316 8.60 4.08 10.41
N LEU A 317 9.56 5.01 10.53
CA LEU A 317 9.43 6.42 10.90
C LEU A 317 8.63 6.66 12.19
N GLN A 318 8.72 5.74 13.17
CA GLN A 318 8.02 5.92 14.44
C GLN A 318 8.55 7.11 15.23
N ARG A 319 9.88 7.29 15.27
CA ARG A 319 10.54 8.37 16.03
C ARG A 319 10.25 9.76 15.45
N TYR A 320 10.03 9.84 14.14
CA TYR A 320 9.71 11.08 13.44
C TYR A 320 8.35 11.67 13.85
N GLU A 321 7.38 10.84 14.22
CA GLU A 321 6.09 11.29 14.78
C GLU A 321 6.22 11.74 16.24
N ASP A 322 7.03 11.04 17.04
CA ASP A 322 7.14 11.28 18.48
C ASP A 322 7.81 12.64 18.84
N VAL A 323 8.45 13.31 17.88
CA VAL A 323 9.01 14.67 18.03
C VAL A 323 7.92 15.75 18.08
N SER A 324 6.68 15.43 17.68
CA SER A 324 5.54 16.35 17.71
C SER A 324 5.31 16.97 19.09
N ASN A 325 5.15 18.29 19.10
CA ASN A 325 4.83 19.02 20.32
C ASN A 325 3.45 18.56 20.82
N LYS A 326 3.40 17.97 22.02
CA LYS A 326 2.17 17.52 22.71
C LYS A 326 1.22 18.67 23.10
N LYS A 327 1.30 19.83 22.45
CA LYS A 327 0.31 20.90 22.64
C LYS A 327 -0.97 20.42 21.93
N PRO A 328 -2.07 20.18 22.66
CA PRO A 328 -3.32 19.86 22.00
C PRO A 328 -3.70 21.04 21.12
N SER A 329 -3.99 20.78 19.83
CA SER A 329 -4.53 21.80 18.94
C SER A 329 -5.71 22.50 19.63
N VAL A 330 -5.82 23.82 19.48
CA VAL A 330 -6.93 24.60 20.03
C VAL A 330 -8.29 24.10 19.53
N LEU A 331 -8.30 23.42 18.37
CA LEU A 331 -9.50 22.82 17.78
C LEU A 331 -9.76 21.39 18.24
N LYS A 332 -8.84 20.78 18.98
CA LYS A 332 -8.98 19.42 19.51
C LYS A 332 -9.91 19.45 20.71
N LEU A 333 -11.13 18.97 20.52
CA LEU A 333 -12.04 18.69 21.61
C LEU A 333 -11.68 17.38 22.29
N GLU A 334 -11.76 17.36 23.62
CA GLU A 334 -11.75 16.11 24.35
C GLU A 334 -13.12 15.42 24.26
N LEU A 335 -13.13 14.09 24.26
CA LEU A 335 -14.39 13.33 24.26
C LEU A 335 -15.27 13.70 25.45
N LYS A 336 -14.66 14.02 26.60
CA LYS A 336 -15.36 14.51 27.80
C LYS A 336 -16.11 15.81 27.54
N GLU A 337 -15.56 16.72 26.73
CA GLU A 337 -16.20 17.99 26.38
C GLU A 337 -17.34 17.79 25.38
N ILE A 338 -17.13 16.92 24.38
CA ILE A 338 -18.16 16.51 23.42
C ILE A 338 -19.36 15.89 24.15
N ARG A 339 -19.11 15.03 25.15
CA ARG A 339 -20.16 14.38 25.95
C ARG A 339 -20.93 15.35 26.86
N LYS A 340 -20.29 16.44 27.31
CA LYS A 340 -20.94 17.45 28.17
C LYS A 340 -21.91 18.35 27.40
N GLN A 341 -21.61 18.66 26.14
CA GLN A 341 -22.44 19.55 25.32
C GLN A 341 -23.42 18.75 24.45
N GLN A 342 -24.73 18.97 24.63
CA GLN A 342 -25.77 18.22 23.91
C GLN A 342 -25.74 18.40 22.39
N ASP A 343 -25.47 19.62 21.89
CA ASP A 343 -25.40 19.87 20.44
C ASP A 343 -24.18 19.17 19.80
N LEU A 344 -23.02 19.25 20.45
CA LEU A 344 -21.82 18.53 19.99
C LEU A 344 -22.02 17.02 20.03
N LEU A 345 -22.62 16.48 21.09
CA LEU A 345 -22.91 15.06 21.19
C LEU A 345 -23.84 14.59 20.07
N PHE A 346 -24.88 15.36 19.74
CA PHE A 346 -25.80 15.05 18.64
C PHE A 346 -25.08 15.04 17.28
N ARG A 347 -24.22 16.03 17.02
CA ARG A 347 -23.40 16.09 15.80
C ARG A 347 -22.39 14.96 15.73
N PHE A 348 -21.76 14.61 16.85
CA PHE A 348 -20.87 13.48 16.97
C PHE A 348 -21.61 12.15 16.72
N MET A 349 -22.83 11.99 17.25
CA MET A 349 -23.68 10.82 16.96
C MET A 349 -24.04 10.73 15.48
N ASN A 350 -24.37 11.85 14.82
CA ASN A 350 -24.63 11.87 13.39
C ASN A 350 -23.38 11.49 12.58
N PHE A 351 -22.21 11.97 12.99
CA PHE A 351 -20.93 11.58 12.42
C PHE A 351 -20.67 10.07 12.59
N LEU A 352 -20.82 9.52 13.81
CA LEU A 352 -20.69 8.09 14.06
C LEU A 352 -21.70 7.27 13.26
N LYS A 353 -22.90 7.80 13.00
CA LYS A 353 -23.92 7.16 12.15
C LYS A 353 -23.50 7.08 10.70
N GLN A 354 -22.87 8.13 10.19
CA GLN A 354 -22.32 8.15 8.82
C GLN A 354 -21.15 7.16 8.67
N GLU A 355 -20.33 7.01 9.71
CA GLU A 355 -19.19 6.09 9.73
C GLU A 355 -19.57 4.64 10.16
N GLY A 356 -20.81 4.42 10.58
CA GLY A 356 -21.34 3.11 11.02
C GLY A 356 -20.94 2.69 12.44
N ALA A 357 -20.32 3.58 13.21
CA ALA A 357 -19.68 3.33 14.50
C ALA A 357 -20.53 3.73 15.73
N VAL A 358 -21.85 3.97 15.57
CA VAL A 358 -22.76 4.36 16.68
C VAL A 358 -22.79 3.33 17.81
N HIS A 359 -22.61 2.06 17.48
CA HIS A 359 -22.60 0.95 18.42
C HIS A 359 -21.50 1.07 19.49
N LEU A 360 -20.40 1.79 19.21
CA LEU A 360 -19.35 2.08 20.20
C LEU A 360 -19.87 3.00 21.31
N LEU A 361 -20.58 4.07 20.95
CA LEU A 361 -21.18 4.98 21.93
C LEU A 361 -22.31 4.29 22.69
N GLN A 362 -23.12 3.47 22.00
CA GLN A 362 -24.18 2.68 22.64
C GLN A 362 -23.62 1.68 23.65
N PHE A 363 -22.50 1.02 23.32
CA PHE A 363 -21.79 0.14 24.26
C PHE A 363 -21.35 0.92 25.51
N CYS A 364 -20.69 2.07 25.34
CA CYS A 364 -20.26 2.90 26.48
C CYS A 364 -21.44 3.27 27.40
N LEU A 365 -22.57 3.72 26.84
CA LEU A 365 -23.76 4.08 27.63
C LEU A 365 -24.37 2.86 28.34
N THR A 366 -24.45 1.71 27.66
CA THR A 366 -25.00 0.47 28.23
C THR A 366 -24.13 -0.03 29.39
N VAL A 367 -22.80 0.05 29.26
CA VAL A 367 -21.86 -0.36 30.31
C VAL A 367 -21.85 0.63 31.47
N GLU A 368 -21.99 1.94 31.22
CA GLU A 368 -22.13 2.94 32.29
C GLU A 368 -23.41 2.72 33.11
N GLU A 369 -24.55 2.49 32.45
CA GLU A 369 -25.81 2.17 33.13
C GLU A 369 -25.70 0.87 33.93
N PHE A 370 -25.08 -0.16 33.35
CA PHE A 370 -24.83 -1.43 34.03
C PHE A 370 -23.91 -1.24 35.26
N ASN A 371 -22.81 -0.50 35.12
CA ASN A 371 -21.87 -0.23 36.21
C ASN A 371 -22.55 0.55 37.35
N ASN A 372 -23.42 1.50 37.04
CA ASN A 372 -24.19 2.20 38.07
C ASN A 372 -25.14 1.27 38.83
N LYS A 373 -25.74 0.29 38.15
CA LYS A 373 -26.63 -0.71 38.77
C LYS A 373 -25.85 -1.78 39.55
N ILE A 374 -24.66 -2.19 39.10
CA ILE A 374 -23.90 -3.27 39.76
C ILE A 374 -23.20 -2.82 41.05
N LEU A 375 -22.91 -1.50 41.16
CA LEU A 375 -22.26 -0.88 42.32
C LEU A 375 -23.20 -0.65 43.51
N SER A 376 -24.51 -0.89 43.38
CA SER A 376 -25.43 -0.82 44.51
C SER A 376 -25.25 -2.03 45.45
N PRO A 377 -25.02 -1.82 46.76
CA PRO A 377 -24.64 -2.90 47.69
C PRO A 377 -25.78 -3.87 48.08
N GLU A 378 -27.05 -3.55 47.76
CA GLU A 378 -28.22 -4.37 48.08
C GLU A 378 -28.92 -4.82 46.80
N LEU A 379 -28.36 -5.82 46.12
CA LEU A 379 -28.99 -6.43 44.94
C LEU A 379 -29.91 -7.57 45.36
N THR A 380 -31.19 -7.48 44.99
CA THR A 380 -32.14 -8.58 45.17
C THR A 380 -31.99 -9.64 44.06
N ASP A 381 -32.31 -10.91 44.34
CA ASP A 381 -32.31 -12.01 43.37
C ASP A 381 -32.98 -11.72 42.00
N PRO A 382 -34.13 -11.01 41.91
CA PRO A 382 -34.70 -10.61 40.62
C PRO A 382 -33.85 -9.58 39.86
N GLU A 383 -33.19 -8.66 40.57
CA GLU A 383 -32.29 -7.66 39.96
C GLU A 383 -31.03 -8.32 39.43
N LEU A 384 -30.47 -9.30 40.15
CA LEU A 384 -29.34 -10.11 39.67
C LEU A 384 -29.67 -10.89 38.38
N ARG A 385 -30.89 -11.41 38.25
CA ARG A 385 -31.34 -12.06 37.00
C ARG A 385 -31.48 -11.06 35.85
N HIS A 386 -31.92 -9.85 36.14
CA HIS A 386 -32.01 -8.79 35.14
C HIS A 386 -30.62 -8.36 34.66
N LEU A 387 -29.68 -8.14 35.59
CA LEU A 387 -28.27 -7.85 35.29
C LEU A 387 -27.59 -8.98 34.51
N HIS A 388 -27.88 -10.25 34.83
CA HIS A 388 -27.41 -11.39 34.05
C HIS A 388 -27.92 -11.35 32.60
N GLY A 389 -29.19 -10.99 32.41
CA GLY A 389 -29.78 -10.76 31.08
C GLY A 389 -29.07 -9.64 30.32
N GLU A 390 -28.74 -8.52 30.98
CA GLU A 390 -28.01 -7.40 30.38
C GLU A 390 -26.59 -7.80 29.96
N VAL A 391 -25.83 -8.51 30.81
CA VAL A 391 -24.47 -9.01 30.48
C VAL A 391 -24.51 -9.96 29.29
N ARG A 392 -25.49 -10.86 29.27
CA ARG A 392 -25.68 -11.79 28.16
C ARG A 392 -25.98 -11.05 26.86
N GLN A 393 -26.83 -10.03 26.92
CA GLN A 393 -27.13 -9.18 25.77
C GLN A 393 -25.89 -8.42 25.28
N ILE A 394 -25.06 -7.89 26.19
CA ILE A 394 -23.79 -7.24 25.85
C ILE A 394 -22.86 -8.22 25.13
N HIS A 395 -22.69 -9.44 25.67
CA HIS A 395 -21.85 -10.47 25.06
C HIS A 395 -22.36 -10.88 23.65
N GLU A 396 -23.67 -11.13 23.52
CA GLU A 396 -24.29 -11.53 22.25
C GLU A 396 -24.22 -10.43 21.19
N THR A 397 -24.33 -9.17 21.60
CA THR A 397 -24.37 -8.02 20.68
C THR A 397 -22.97 -7.58 20.25
N TYR A 398 -22.01 -7.47 21.17
CA TYR A 398 -20.74 -6.79 20.91
C TYR A 398 -19.52 -7.72 20.86
N CYS A 399 -19.55 -8.89 21.50
CA CYS A 399 -18.38 -9.77 21.62
C CYS A 399 -18.38 -10.92 20.61
N LEU A 400 -19.54 -11.39 20.16
CA LEU A 400 -19.65 -12.52 19.24
C LEU A 400 -19.10 -12.21 17.84
N ASP A 401 -18.36 -13.17 17.27
CA ASP A 401 -17.81 -13.05 15.92
C ASP A 401 -18.89 -12.90 14.83
N GLU A 402 -20.05 -13.52 15.05
CA GLU A 402 -21.20 -13.50 14.14
C GLU A 402 -22.02 -12.21 14.25
N SER A 403 -21.83 -11.40 15.30
CA SER A 403 -22.64 -10.22 15.52
C SER A 403 -22.35 -9.10 14.51
N VAL A 404 -23.40 -8.32 14.24
CA VAL A 404 -23.32 -7.17 13.32
C VAL A 404 -22.59 -6.01 14.00
N ASP A 405 -22.76 -5.83 15.31
CA ASP A 405 -22.17 -4.78 16.17
C ASP A 405 -20.85 -5.20 16.85
N LYS A 406 -20.14 -6.20 16.29
CA LYS A 406 -18.90 -6.73 16.87
C LYS A 406 -17.85 -5.62 17.06
N ILE A 407 -17.31 -5.56 18.28
CA ILE A 407 -16.15 -4.75 18.64
C ILE A 407 -14.93 -5.68 18.85
N SER A 408 -13.76 -5.27 18.37
CA SER A 408 -12.53 -6.05 18.47
C SER A 408 -11.87 -5.90 19.85
N PHE A 409 -12.19 -6.79 20.80
CA PHE A 409 -11.55 -6.85 22.11
C PHE A 409 -10.38 -7.85 22.16
N ASP A 410 -9.53 -7.73 23.18
CA ASP A 410 -8.54 -8.75 23.52
C ASP A 410 -9.26 -10.10 23.81
N PRO A 411 -8.79 -11.23 23.27
CA PRO A 411 -9.38 -12.54 23.52
C PRO A 411 -9.54 -12.89 25.00
N ILE A 412 -8.70 -12.36 25.89
CA ILE A 412 -8.82 -12.57 27.34
C ILE A 412 -10.10 -11.92 27.88
N ILE A 413 -10.38 -10.67 27.48
CA ILE A 413 -11.56 -9.91 27.91
C ILE A 413 -12.85 -10.58 27.40
N VAL A 414 -12.84 -11.06 26.15
CA VAL A 414 -13.98 -11.77 25.56
C VAL A 414 -14.28 -13.06 26.34
N GLU A 415 -13.25 -13.79 26.73
CA GLU A 415 -13.38 -15.02 27.51
C GLU A 415 -13.94 -14.77 28.91
N GLU A 416 -13.48 -13.73 29.59
CA GLU A 416 -13.98 -13.35 30.92
C GLU A 416 -15.45 -12.90 30.89
N ILE A 417 -15.84 -12.13 29.88
CA ILE A 417 -17.24 -11.74 29.66
C ILE A 417 -18.09 -12.97 29.34
N ARG A 418 -17.58 -13.92 28.54
CA ARG A 418 -18.26 -15.19 28.22
C ARG A 418 -18.52 -16.05 29.46
N ILE A 419 -17.51 -16.18 30.33
CA ILE A 419 -17.64 -16.93 31.60
C ILE A 419 -18.71 -16.28 32.50
N SER A 420 -18.77 -14.95 32.50
CA SER A 420 -19.70 -14.17 33.32
C SER A 420 -21.13 -14.15 32.75
N ALA A 421 -21.27 -14.32 31.43
CA ALA A 421 -22.55 -14.51 30.74
C ALA A 421 -23.13 -15.93 30.89
N GLY A 422 -22.36 -16.88 31.44
CA GLY A 422 -22.78 -18.26 31.67
C GLY A 422 -23.72 -18.42 32.89
N PRO A 423 -23.25 -18.94 34.04
CA PRO A 423 -24.10 -19.12 35.22
C PRO A 423 -24.44 -17.78 35.92
N TYR A 424 -25.66 -17.67 36.47
CA TYR A 424 -26.16 -16.44 37.13
C TYR A 424 -25.30 -15.98 38.32
N SER A 425 -24.58 -16.91 38.97
CA SER A 425 -23.61 -16.60 40.04
C SER A 425 -22.33 -15.92 39.54
N GLY A 426 -22.08 -15.92 38.23
CA GLY A 426 -20.97 -15.24 37.57
C GLY A 426 -21.10 -13.72 37.57
N VAL A 427 -22.32 -13.17 37.67
CA VAL A 427 -22.54 -11.71 37.72
C VAL A 427 -21.97 -11.09 38.98
N VAL A 428 -21.98 -11.82 40.10
CA VAL A 428 -21.37 -11.36 41.36
C VAL A 428 -19.84 -11.27 41.22
N LYS A 429 -19.22 -12.11 40.37
CA LYS A 429 -17.78 -12.01 40.08
C LYS A 429 -17.44 -10.73 39.30
N LEU A 430 -18.36 -10.22 38.47
CA LEU A 430 -18.17 -8.95 37.75
C LEU A 430 -18.05 -7.74 38.66
N GLN A 431 -18.59 -7.78 39.89
CA GLN A 431 -18.36 -6.72 40.89
C GLN A 431 -16.88 -6.61 41.29
N THR A 432 -16.14 -7.71 41.17
CA THR A 432 -14.74 -7.82 41.60
C THR A 432 -13.74 -7.86 40.44
N MET A 433 -14.20 -8.13 39.22
CA MET A 433 -13.36 -8.31 38.04
C MET A 433 -13.31 -7.03 37.19
N PRO A 434 -12.12 -6.60 36.75
CA PRO A 434 -11.96 -5.37 35.96
C PRO A 434 -12.39 -5.52 34.49
N CYS A 435 -12.78 -6.71 34.03
CA CYS A 435 -13.04 -7.02 32.61
C CYS A 435 -13.98 -6.04 31.89
N LEU A 436 -15.11 -5.64 32.50
CA LEU A 436 -16.04 -4.67 31.91
C LEU A 436 -15.48 -3.26 31.89
N PHE A 437 -14.66 -2.91 32.89
CA PHE A 437 -13.95 -1.63 32.93
C PHE A 437 -12.85 -1.58 31.87
N GLU A 438 -12.08 -2.65 31.68
CA GLU A 438 -11.07 -2.76 30.63
C GLU A 438 -11.71 -2.73 29.22
N ALA A 439 -12.83 -3.40 29.03
CA ALA A 439 -13.60 -3.32 27.79
C ALA A 439 -14.12 -1.89 27.53
N TYR A 440 -14.62 -1.22 28.57
CA TYR A 440 -15.07 0.16 28.50
C TYR A 440 -13.94 1.15 28.17
N GLU A 441 -12.80 1.03 28.86
CA GLU A 441 -11.58 1.82 28.59
C GLU A 441 -11.06 1.57 27.17
N HIS A 442 -11.11 0.33 26.68
CA HIS A 442 -10.73 0.02 25.30
C HIS A 442 -11.63 0.75 24.29
N VAL A 443 -12.95 0.73 24.47
CA VAL A 443 -13.88 1.44 23.57
C VAL A 443 -13.74 2.96 23.69
N LEU A 444 -13.55 3.48 24.89
CA LEU A 444 -13.24 4.91 25.09
C LEU A 444 -11.94 5.30 24.38
N SER A 445 -10.89 4.51 24.53
CA SER A 445 -9.60 4.73 23.86
C SER A 445 -9.77 4.71 22.33
N LEU A 446 -10.60 3.80 21.80
CA LEU A 446 -10.93 3.76 20.38
C LEU A 446 -11.69 5.03 19.94
N LEU A 447 -12.69 5.46 20.70
CA LEU A 447 -13.42 6.70 20.45
C LEU A 447 -12.48 7.91 20.49
N GLU A 448 -11.62 8.02 21.50
CA GLU A 448 -10.71 9.16 21.68
C GLU A 448 -9.55 9.20 20.69
N ARG A 449 -8.96 8.06 20.33
CA ARG A 449 -7.78 8.01 19.45
C ARG A 449 -8.14 7.98 17.98
N VAL A 450 -9.28 7.41 17.61
CA VAL A 450 -9.68 7.21 16.22
C VAL A 450 -10.81 8.16 15.86
N PHE A 451 -11.93 8.12 16.57
CA PHE A 451 -13.15 8.84 16.16
C PHE A 451 -13.16 10.32 16.51
N THR A 452 -12.64 10.72 17.68
CA THR A 452 -12.59 12.12 18.09
C THR A 452 -11.73 12.97 17.15
N PRO A 453 -10.51 12.55 16.75
CA PRO A 453 -9.74 13.27 15.75
C PRO A 453 -10.47 13.31 14.40
N MET A 454 -11.07 12.21 13.95
CA MET A 454 -11.83 12.23 12.69
C MET A 454 -13.02 13.17 12.73
N PHE A 455 -13.71 13.29 13.87
CA PHE A 455 -14.79 14.24 14.07
C PHE A 455 -14.28 15.67 14.05
N CYS A 456 -13.16 15.96 14.73
CA CYS A 456 -12.53 17.29 14.74
C CYS A 456 -12.04 17.72 13.34
N HIS A 457 -11.87 16.77 12.42
CA HIS A 457 -11.55 17.04 11.01
C HIS A 457 -12.77 16.88 10.08
N SER A 458 -13.96 16.66 10.63
CA SER A 458 -15.18 16.49 9.84
C SER A 458 -15.81 17.83 9.51
N ASP A 459 -16.45 17.91 8.34
CA ASP A 459 -17.25 19.07 7.97
C ASP A 459 -18.32 19.42 9.01
N GLU A 460 -18.90 18.43 9.70
CA GLU A 460 -19.91 18.65 10.73
C GLU A 460 -19.36 19.49 11.89
N TYR A 461 -18.12 19.23 12.29
CA TYR A 461 -17.45 19.99 13.34
C TYR A 461 -17.02 21.37 12.86
N PHE A 462 -16.44 21.49 11.67
CA PHE A 462 -16.13 22.81 11.12
C PHE A 462 -17.38 23.65 10.87
N ARG A 463 -18.49 23.04 10.43
CA ARG A 463 -19.80 23.72 10.37
C ARG A 463 -20.26 24.16 11.75
N TYR A 464 -20.04 23.39 12.80
CA TYR A 464 -20.36 23.82 14.17
C TYR A 464 -19.50 25.02 14.59
N LEU A 465 -18.18 24.96 14.41
CA LEU A 465 -17.28 26.06 14.73
C LEU A 465 -17.61 27.34 13.95
N LEU A 466 -17.88 27.21 12.66
CA LEU A 466 -18.18 28.33 11.77
C LEU A 466 -19.63 28.85 11.93
N ARG A 467 -20.60 27.98 12.29
CA ARG A 467 -21.99 28.37 12.58
C ARG A 467 -22.26 28.71 14.04
N GLY A 468 -21.24 28.76 14.89
CA GLY A 468 -21.35 29.26 16.27
C GLY A 468 -21.91 30.70 16.39
N ALA A 469 -22.15 31.39 15.27
CA ALA A 469 -22.77 32.71 15.18
C ALA A 469 -24.21 32.75 14.64
N GLU A 470 -24.81 31.64 14.19
CA GLU A 470 -26.22 31.63 13.78
C GLU A 470 -27.10 30.97 14.85
N SER A 471 -27.78 31.83 15.62
CA SER A 471 -28.93 31.46 16.43
C SER A 471 -30.01 30.79 15.57
N PRO A 472 -30.86 29.92 16.16
CA PRO A 472 -31.73 29.05 15.38
C PRO A 472 -32.87 29.86 14.75
N THR A 473 -32.76 30.20 13.48
CA THR A 473 -33.92 30.60 12.69
C THR A 473 -34.61 29.37 12.12
N ARG A 474 -35.47 28.82 12.98
CA ARG A 474 -36.78 28.28 12.62
C ARG A 474 -37.30 28.85 11.28
N ASN A 475 -37.33 28.03 10.23
CA ASN A 475 -38.55 27.65 9.50
C ASN A 475 -38.26 26.89 8.19
N SER A 476 -39.04 25.83 8.01
CA SER A 476 -39.34 25.11 6.77
C SER A 476 -39.46 26.01 5.53
N ARG A 477 -38.67 25.68 4.50
CA ARG A 477 -38.98 25.75 3.05
C ARG A 477 -37.70 25.26 2.35
N ILE A 478 -37.59 23.97 2.05
CA ILE A 478 -37.89 23.45 0.71
C ILE A 478 -37.77 24.57 -0.34
N ASN A 479 -36.61 24.63 -0.99
CA ASN A 479 -36.59 24.93 -2.40
C ASN A 479 -35.60 23.99 -3.09
N ARG A 480 -36.18 22.98 -3.76
CA ARG A 480 -35.60 22.34 -4.92
C ARG A 480 -35.33 23.43 -5.96
N ASN A 481 -34.19 23.30 -6.65
CA ASN A 481 -33.86 23.75 -8.01
C ASN A 481 -32.38 24.16 -8.00
N SER A 482 -31.48 23.24 -8.39
CA SER A 482 -31.01 23.11 -9.78
C SER A 482 -30.27 24.35 -10.24
N PHE A 483 -28.94 24.31 -10.21
CA PHE A 483 -28.12 25.07 -11.16
C PHE A 483 -26.88 24.25 -11.52
N SER A 484 -27.06 23.49 -12.60
CA SER A 484 -26.04 23.27 -13.62
C SER A 484 -25.43 24.61 -14.03
N LEU A 485 -24.10 24.65 -14.13
CA LEU A 485 -23.40 25.69 -14.88
C LEU A 485 -22.24 25.03 -15.64
N GLU A 486 -22.64 24.36 -16.71
CA GLU A 486 -21.88 24.32 -17.96
C GLU A 486 -21.83 25.74 -18.54
N GLU A 487 -20.66 26.08 -19.07
CA GLU A 487 -20.47 26.93 -20.26
C GLU A 487 -20.90 28.41 -20.22
N THR A 488 -19.92 29.32 -20.25
CA THR A 488 -19.57 30.14 -21.45
C THR A 488 -18.76 31.39 -21.08
N ARG A 489 -17.48 31.43 -21.45
CA ARG A 489 -16.83 32.43 -22.35
C ARG A 489 -15.32 32.38 -22.24
#